data_AF-A0A9W8HMK3-F1
#
_entry.id   AF-A0A9W8HMK3-F1
#
_cell.length_a   1.000
_cell.length_b   1.000
_cell.length_c   1.000
_cell.angle_alpha   90.00
_cell.angle_beta   90.00
_cell.angle_gamma   90.00
#
_symmetry.space_group_name_H-M   'P 1'
#
loop_
_entity.id
_entity.type
_entity.pdbx_description
1 polymer ?
#
loop_
_entity_poly.entity_id
_entity_poly.type
_entity_poly.pdbx_seq_one_letter_code
_entity_poly.pdbx_strand_id
1 'polypeptide(L)'
;TAVLDYLLKVNRPYSANDISSQLHGLVSPAQAKKILNELADEERLQRKANGKQQVFYAPQSTIAVPGAEEAEEEEEAIKELEQQVAQLKSENKALSSRLQG
;
A
#
# COMPACT_ATOMS: atom_id res chain seq x y z
N THR A 1 1.75 -14.04 -6.48
CA THR A 1 0.36 -14.28 -6.90
C THR A 1 -0.36 -12.95 -6.79
N ALA A 2 -1.40 -12.69 -7.58
CA ALA A 2 -2.10 -11.40 -7.52
C ALA A 2 -2.54 -11.00 -6.09
N VAL A 3 -2.87 -11.97 -5.23
CA VAL A 3 -3.16 -11.76 -3.81
C VAL A 3 -1.95 -11.27 -3.01
N LEU A 4 -0.81 -11.95 -3.13
CA LEU A 4 0.41 -11.54 -2.43
C LEU A 4 0.88 -10.17 -2.91
N ASP A 5 0.95 -9.99 -4.23
CA ASP A 5 1.47 -8.78 -4.86
C ASP A 5 0.61 -7.57 -4.46
N TYR A 6 -0.71 -7.76 -4.37
CA TYR A 6 -1.62 -6.74 -3.87
C TYR A 6 -1.37 -6.42 -2.39
N LEU A 7 -1.30 -7.41 -1.50
CA LEU A 7 -1.10 -7.20 -0.06
C LEU A 7 0.24 -6.53 0.26
N LEU A 8 1.32 -6.90 -0.43
CA LEU A 8 2.61 -6.26 -0.29
C LEU A 8 2.58 -4.81 -0.79
N LYS A 9 1.91 -4.56 -1.91
CA LYS A 9 1.80 -3.21 -2.50
C LYS A 9 1.01 -2.25 -1.61
N VAL A 10 -0.14 -2.68 -1.10
CA VAL A 10 -1.03 -1.81 -0.30
C VAL A 10 -0.62 -1.71 1.15
N ASN A 11 0.14 -2.69 1.65
CA ASN A 11 0.62 -2.80 3.03
C ASN A 11 -0.49 -2.57 4.09
N ARG A 12 -1.71 -3.04 3.81
CA ARG A 12 -2.89 -2.92 4.68
C ARG A 12 -3.39 -4.29 5.11
N PRO A 13 -3.81 -4.47 6.39
CA PRO A 13 -4.41 -5.71 6.84
C PRO A 13 -5.80 -5.93 6.24
N TYR A 14 -6.09 -7.15 5.75
CA TYR A 14 -7.38 -7.50 5.14
C TYR A 14 -7.88 -8.88 5.56
N SER A 15 -9.20 -9.06 5.54
CA SER A 15 -9.82 -10.39 5.57
C SER A 15 -9.82 -11.03 4.18
N ALA A 16 -10.12 -12.34 4.10
CA ALA A 16 -10.26 -13.03 2.81
C ALA A 16 -11.39 -12.47 1.93
N ASN A 17 -12.49 -12.04 2.55
CA ASN A 17 -13.61 -11.41 1.83
C ASN A 17 -13.19 -10.05 1.25
N ASP A 18 -12.44 -9.27 2.03
CA ASP A 18 -11.97 -7.96 1.58
C ASP A 18 -11.01 -8.09 0.41
N ILE A 19 -10.08 -9.05 0.44
CA ILE A 19 -9.16 -9.31 -0.68
C ILE A 19 -9.93 -9.66 -1.97
N SER A 20 -10.96 -10.49 -1.87
CA SER A 20 -11.81 -10.81 -3.03
C SER A 20 -12.46 -9.54 -3.61
N SER A 21 -12.98 -8.66 -2.75
CA SER A 21 -13.57 -7.38 -3.14
C SER A 21 -12.55 -6.41 -3.75
N GLN A 22 -11.38 -6.27 -3.13
CA GLN A 22 -10.30 -5.40 -3.57
C GLN A 22 -9.68 -5.83 -4.91
N LEU A 23 -9.69 -7.14 -5.19
CA LEU A 23 -9.31 -7.69 -6.49
C LEU A 23 -10.49 -7.73 -7.47
N HIS A 24 -11.57 -7.00 -7.20
CA HIS A 24 -12.75 -6.90 -8.04
C HIS A 24 -13.36 -8.25 -8.44
N GLY A 25 -13.34 -9.23 -7.52
CA GLY A 25 -13.87 -10.57 -7.76
C GLY A 25 -13.00 -11.48 -8.63
N LEU A 26 -11.78 -11.06 -9.00
CA LEU A 26 -10.82 -11.89 -9.75
C LEU A 26 -10.52 -13.23 -9.06
N VAL A 27 -10.61 -13.23 -7.72
CA VAL A 27 -10.46 -14.41 -6.87
C VAL A 27 -11.68 -14.48 -5.95
N SER A 28 -12.37 -15.61 -5.90
CA SER A 28 -13.52 -15.79 -4.99
C SER A 28 -13.08 -15.77 -3.52
N PRO A 29 -13.98 -15.48 -2.55
CA PRO A 29 -13.61 -15.46 -1.14
C PRO A 29 -13.02 -16.78 -0.61
N ALA A 30 -13.53 -17.91 -1.11
CA ALA A 30 -13.02 -19.24 -0.75
C ALA A 30 -11.59 -19.46 -1.28
N GLN A 31 -11.33 -19.09 -2.54
CA GLN A 31 -10.00 -19.16 -3.13
C GLN A 31 -9.02 -18.19 -2.44
N ALA A 32 -9.46 -16.96 -2.15
CA ALA A 32 -8.67 -15.98 -1.42
C ALA A 32 -8.29 -16.51 -0.03
N LYS A 33 -9.25 -17.09 0.71
CA LYS A 33 -8.98 -17.71 2.01
C LYS A 33 -7.94 -18.82 1.91
N LYS A 34 -8.02 -19.69 0.90
CA LYS A 34 -7.04 -20.77 0.69
C LYS A 34 -5.64 -20.19 0.42
N ILE A 35 -5.52 -19.29 -0.55
CA ILE A 35 -4.25 -18.65 -0.94
C ILE A 35 -3.62 -17.90 0.24
N LEU A 36 -4.41 -17.13 0.98
CA LEU A 36 -3.94 -16.36 2.13
C LEU A 36 -3.41 -17.26 3.26
N ASN A 37 -4.05 -18.40 3.50
CA ASN A 37 -3.55 -19.36 4.49
C ASN A 37 -2.25 -20.02 4.03
N GLU A 38 -2.18 -20.46 2.77
CA GLU A 38 -0.95 -21.03 2.19
C GLU A 38 0.22 -20.03 2.26
N LEU A 39 0.00 -18.77 1.86
CA LEU A 39 1.01 -17.72 1.95
C LEU A 39 1.44 -17.40 3.38
N ALA A 40 0.53 -17.52 4.35
CA ALA A 40 0.86 -17.33 5.75
C ALA A 40 1.61 -18.54 6.35
N ASP A 41 1.28 -19.76 5.92
CA ASP A 41 2.01 -20.98 6.28
C ASP A 41 3.44 -20.98 5.68
N GLU A 42 3.62 -20.39 4.50
CA GLU A 42 4.92 -20.12 3.88
C GLU A 42 5.68 -18.91 4.48
N GLU A 43 5.14 -18.27 5.52
CA GLU A 43 5.69 -17.06 6.17
C GLU A 43 5.85 -15.83 5.23
N ARG A 44 5.25 -15.87 4.05
CA ARG A 44 5.24 -14.76 3.08
C ARG A 44 4.25 -13.66 3.47
N LEU A 45 3.27 -14.03 4.30
CA LEU A 45 2.34 -13.13 4.95
C LEU A 45 2.26 -13.47 6.44
N GLN A 46 1.81 -12.52 7.23
CA GLN A 46 1.41 -12.75 8.61
C GLN A 46 -0.11 -12.85 8.71
N ARG A 47 -0.59 -13.62 9.69
CA ARG A 47 -2.01 -13.74 10.01
C ARG A 47 -2.26 -13.56 11.50
N LYS A 48 -3.38 -12.92 11.84
CA LYS A 48 -3.85 -12.77 13.22
C LYS A 48 -5.33 -13.11 13.32
N ALA A 49 -5.70 -13.81 14.38
CA ALA A 49 -7.10 -14.06 14.69
C ALA A 49 -7.76 -12.77 15.22
N ASN A 50 -8.95 -12.46 14.71
CA ASN A 50 -9.81 -11.37 15.16
C ASN A 50 -11.22 -11.92 15.39
N GLY A 51 -11.46 -12.41 16.61
CA GLY A 51 -12.67 -13.16 16.95
C GLY A 51 -12.79 -14.43 16.11
N LYS A 52 -13.88 -14.54 15.33
CA LYS A 52 -14.14 -15.68 14.44
C LYS A 52 -13.46 -15.57 13.08
N GLN A 53 -12.86 -14.42 12.76
CA GLN A 53 -12.25 -14.13 11.47
C GLN A 53 -10.72 -14.07 11.59
N GLN A 54 -10.04 -14.14 10.45
CA GLN A 54 -8.59 -13.94 10.34
C GLN A 54 -8.33 -12.69 9.51
N VAL A 55 -7.29 -11.96 9.90
CA VAL A 55 -6.75 -10.83 9.16
C VAL A 55 -5.34 -11.21 8.70
N PHE A 56 -5.02 -10.89 7.45
CA PHE A 56 -3.75 -11.18 6.79
C PHE A 56 -3.07 -9.86 6.41
N TYR A 57 -1.75 -9.79 6.57
CA TYR A 57 -0.97 -8.58 6.33
C TYR A 57 0.47 -8.92 5.93
N ALA A 58 1.13 -7.97 5.26
CA ALA A 58 2.53 -8.12 4.87
C ALA A 58 3.44 -8.15 6.11
N PRO A 59 4.52 -8.95 6.13
CA PRO A 59 5.49 -8.95 7.22
C PRO A 59 6.12 -7.56 7.37
N GLN A 60 6.08 -6.99 8.58
CA GLN A 60 6.70 -5.68 8.88
C GLN A 60 8.11 -5.81 9.46
N SER A 61 8.51 -7.00 9.92
CA SER A 61 9.79 -7.25 10.59
C SER A 61 11.02 -7.04 9.69
N THR A 62 10.83 -7.00 8.37
CA THR A 62 11.90 -6.79 7.39
C THR A 62 12.01 -5.34 6.92
N ILE A 63 11.13 -4.45 7.39
CA ILE A 63 11.15 -3.03 7.01
C ILE A 63 12.00 -2.29 8.02
N ALA A 64 13.05 -1.62 7.54
CA ALA A 64 13.88 -0.77 8.39
C ALA A 64 13.02 0.38 8.93
N VAL A 65 13.07 0.56 10.25
CA VAL A 65 12.46 1.73 10.90
C VAL A 65 13.53 2.80 10.96
N PRO A 66 13.35 3.95 10.30
CA PRO A 66 14.35 5.01 10.29
C PRO A 66 14.56 5.58 11.69
N GLY A 67 15.76 6.11 11.92
CA GLY A 67 16.07 6.90 13.11
C GLY A 67 15.29 8.21 13.16
N ALA A 68 15.26 8.88 14.31
CA ALA A 68 14.57 10.17 14.45
C ALA A 68 15.14 11.26 13.52
N GLU A 69 16.47 11.30 13.38
CA GLU A 69 17.18 12.23 12.50
C GLU A 69 16.88 11.95 11.02
N GLU A 70 17.02 10.68 10.59
CA GLU A 70 16.66 10.25 9.23
C GLU A 70 15.18 10.55 8.90
N ALA A 71 14.27 10.37 9.87
CA ALA A 71 12.86 10.69 9.68
C ALA A 71 12.61 12.20 9.53
N GLU A 72 13.37 13.05 10.25
CA GLU A 72 13.29 14.51 10.13
C GLU A 72 13.84 14.98 8.78
N GLU A 73 14.97 14.44 8.33
CA GLU A 73 15.56 14.71 7.00
C GLU A 73 14.58 14.36 5.87
N GLU A 74 13.95 13.18 5.94
CA GLU A 74 12.94 12.76 4.97
C GLU A 74 11.71 13.68 5.00
N GLU A 75 11.29 14.16 6.18
CA GLU A 75 10.16 15.07 6.29
C GLU A 75 10.46 16.47 5.74
N GLU A 76 11.70 16.95 5.87
CA GLU A 76 12.17 18.15 5.18
C GLU A 76 12.16 17.96 3.65
N ALA A 77 12.70 16.84 3.16
CA ALA A 77 12.71 16.53 1.73
C ALA A 77 11.29 16.44 1.14
N ILE A 78 10.34 15.84 1.87
CA ILE A 78 8.93 15.80 1.48
C ILE A 78 8.36 17.22 1.33
N LYS A 79 8.59 18.10 2.31
CA LYS A 79 8.11 19.50 2.26
C LYS A 79 8.67 20.25 1.06
N GLU A 80 9.96 20.10 0.76
CA GLU A 80 10.59 20.72 -0.39
C GLU A 80 9.99 20.22 -1.71
N LEU A 81 9.79 18.91 -1.85
CA LEU A 81 9.20 18.31 -3.04
C LEU A 81 7.73 18.74 -3.23
N GLU A 82 6.96 18.85 -2.15
CA GLU A 82 5.58 19.35 -2.21
C GLU A 82 5.51 20.81 -2.71
N GLN A 83 6.42 21.67 -2.24
CA GLN A 83 6.53 23.05 -2.71
C GLN A 83 6.89 23.10 -4.20
N GLN A 84 7.87 22.29 -4.63
CA GLN A 84 8.25 22.20 -6.05
C GLN A 84 7.09 21.73 -6.92
N VAL A 85 6.34 20.71 -6.48
CA VAL A 85 5.15 20.22 -7.19
C VAL A 85 4.09 21.31 -7.29
N ALA A 86 3.85 22.06 -6.22
CA ALA A 86 2.87 23.16 -6.23
C ALA A 86 3.29 24.27 -7.20
N GLN A 87 4.57 24.65 -7.19
CA GLN A 87 5.11 25.66 -8.09
C GLN A 87 5.01 25.22 -9.55
N LEU A 88 5.50 24.02 -9.88
CA LEU A 88 5.45 23.48 -11.24
C LEU A 88 4.02 23.34 -11.77
N LYS A 89 3.05 22.96 -10.92
CA LYS A 89 1.64 22.93 -11.29
C LYS A 89 1.10 24.33 -11.62
N SER A 90 1.49 25.34 -10.85
CA SER A 90 1.09 26.74 -11.09
C SER A 90 1.68 27.27 -12.41
N GLU A 91 2.97 27.03 -12.64
CA GLU A 91 3.66 27.43 -13.87
C GLU A 91 3.07 26.74 -15.10
N ASN A 92 2.82 25.43 -15.01
CA ASN A 92 2.21 24.66 -16.09
C ASN A 92 0.82 25.20 -16.45
N LYS A 93 0.00 25.51 -15.44
CA LYS A 93 -1.32 26.14 -15.64
C LYS A 93 -1.21 27.51 -16.31
N ALA A 94 -0.27 28.35 -15.89
CA ALA A 94 -0.07 29.67 -16.48
C ALA A 94 0.37 29.58 -17.95
N LEU A 95 1.31 28.68 -18.26
CA LEU A 95 1.77 28.43 -19.62
C LEU A 95 0.67 27.82 -20.50
N SER A 96 -0.10 26.85 -19.99
CA SER A 96 -1.19 26.25 -20.74
C SER A 96 -2.26 27.29 -21.10
N SER A 97 -2.61 28.18 -20.17
CA SER A 97 -3.56 29.27 -20.45
C SER A 97 -3.02 30.26 -21.49
N ARG A 98 -1.72 30.52 -21.52
CA ARG A 98 -1.07 31.37 -22.53
C ARG A 98 -1.03 30.75 -23.93
N LEU A 99 -0.98 29.42 -24.03
CA LEU A 99 -0.98 28.71 -25.31
C LEU A 99 -2.38 28.52 -25.90
N GLN A 100 -3.41 28.62 -25.07
CA GLN A 100 -4.82 28.43 -25.47
C GLN A 100 -5.56 29.74 -25.79
N GLY A 101 -4.99 30.89 -25.42
CA GLY A 101 -5.51 32.23 -25.78
C GLY A 101 -4.72 32.84 -26.92
#